data_AF-A0A7V3WK67-F1
#
_entry.id   AF-A0A7V3WK67-F1
#
_cell.length_a   1.000
_cell.length_b   1.000
_cell.length_c   1.000
_cell.angle_alpha   90.00
_cell.angle_beta   90.00
_cell.angle_gamma   90.00
#
_symmetry.space_group_name_H-M   'P 1'
#
loop_
_entity.id
_entity.type
_entity.pdbx_description
1 polymer ?
#
loop_
_entity_poly.entity_id
_entity_poly.type
_entity_poly.pdbx_seq_one_letter_code
_entity_poly.pdbx_strand_id
1 'polypeptide(L)'
;MNGKRFDSIHSSAFEIPLTKMGFSEGDPIQVQIVHHLGCTPKTIYNPPAPKKSVELLAMEVDSTYTLRWKTKGEAYTYTYIIEQFRWNKWVRIGEVSAQGNYQENAYSFQLLPHSGENQVRVKYYSIQQQPHLSKTVKFSSGTIQPDCWPKQVKDTLHLGSETLYEVYDTGGNMVMKGSGSYVYCKKLPKGVYYINYDNTSKEFIKQ
;
A
#
# COMPACT_ATOMS: atom_id res chain seq x y z
N MET A 1 -4.81 -8.86 36.25
CA MET A 1 -4.43 -8.52 34.86
C MET A 1 -3.37 -7.45 34.91
N ASN A 2 -2.12 -7.76 34.53
CA ASN A 2 -0.99 -6.82 34.54
C ASN A 2 -0.91 -5.99 35.86
N GLY A 3 -1.04 -6.64 37.01
CA GLY A 3 -1.03 -5.99 38.34
C GLY A 3 -2.35 -5.36 38.82
N LYS A 4 -3.36 -5.20 37.95
CA LYS A 4 -4.70 -4.71 38.32
C LYS A 4 -5.61 -5.86 38.78
N ARG A 5 -6.26 -5.69 39.93
CA ARG A 5 -7.18 -6.66 40.55
C ARG A 5 -8.64 -6.22 40.40
N PHE A 6 -9.52 -7.16 40.11
CA PHE A 6 -10.96 -6.96 40.05
C PHE A 6 -11.61 -8.12 40.81
N ASP A 7 -12.42 -7.81 41.83
CA ASP A 7 -13.12 -8.79 42.65
C ASP A 7 -14.63 -8.71 42.34
N SER A 8 -15.25 -9.85 42.02
CA SER A 8 -16.70 -9.98 41.81
C SER A 8 -17.21 -11.08 42.72
N ILE A 9 -18.10 -10.74 43.66
CA ILE A 9 -18.44 -11.60 44.81
C ILE A 9 -19.92 -12.05 44.78
N HIS A 10 -20.74 -11.54 43.84
CA HIS A 10 -22.19 -11.73 43.86
C HIS A 10 -22.83 -12.17 42.53
N SER A 11 -22.05 -12.72 41.60
CA SER A 11 -22.61 -13.17 40.33
C SER A 11 -21.99 -14.47 39.83
N SER A 12 -22.82 -15.32 39.23
CA SER A 12 -22.41 -16.54 38.51
C SER A 12 -21.69 -16.24 37.20
N ALA A 13 -21.75 -15.00 36.71
CA ALA A 13 -21.00 -14.50 35.57
C ALA A 13 -20.58 -13.04 35.78
N PHE A 14 -19.40 -12.66 35.32
CA PHE A 14 -18.95 -11.27 35.37
C PHE A 14 -18.24 -10.90 34.07
N GLU A 15 -18.32 -9.64 33.71
CA GLU A 15 -17.57 -9.06 32.61
C GLU A 15 -16.25 -8.48 33.13
N ILE A 16 -15.20 -8.55 32.32
CA ILE A 16 -13.93 -7.90 32.60
C ILE A 16 -13.90 -6.57 31.85
N PRO A 17 -14.10 -5.42 32.51
CA PRO A 17 -14.22 -4.14 31.83
C PRO A 17 -12.83 -3.55 31.55
N LEU A 18 -12.12 -4.08 30.54
CA LEU A 18 -10.73 -3.72 30.21
C LEU A 18 -10.51 -2.20 30.10
N THR A 19 -11.41 -1.48 29.44
CA THR A 19 -11.34 -0.01 29.31
C THR A 19 -11.44 0.70 30.65
N LYS A 20 -12.33 0.26 31.56
CA LYS A 20 -12.44 0.82 32.92
C LYS A 20 -11.23 0.49 33.79
N MET A 21 -10.59 -0.64 33.48
CA MET A 21 -9.31 -1.00 34.07
C MET A 21 -8.16 -0.22 33.44
N GLY A 22 -8.40 0.68 32.49
CA GLY A 22 -7.39 1.55 31.87
C GLY A 22 -6.51 0.86 30.83
N PHE A 23 -6.99 -0.23 30.23
CA PHE A 23 -6.37 -0.81 29.03
C PHE A 23 -6.92 -0.12 27.78
N SER A 24 -6.03 0.07 26.80
CA SER A 24 -6.34 0.63 25.48
C SER A 24 -6.43 -0.47 24.43
N GLU A 25 -7.02 -0.15 23.28
CA GLU A 25 -7.00 -1.05 22.11
C GLU A 25 -5.54 -1.36 21.73
N GLY A 26 -5.20 -2.65 21.60
CA GLY A 26 -3.86 -3.11 21.26
C GLY A 26 -2.95 -3.46 22.44
N ASP A 27 -3.36 -3.16 23.68
CA ASP A 27 -2.58 -3.55 24.85
C ASP A 27 -2.50 -5.08 24.98
N PRO A 28 -1.30 -5.66 25.20
CA PRO A 28 -1.20 -7.07 25.50
C PRO A 28 -1.78 -7.35 26.89
N ILE A 29 -2.77 -8.23 26.96
CA ILE A 29 -3.43 -8.60 28.21
C ILE A 29 -3.22 -10.07 28.53
N GLN A 30 -2.94 -10.36 29.80
CA GLN A 30 -3.01 -11.69 30.37
C GLN A 30 -4.08 -11.71 31.46
N VAL A 31 -5.07 -12.59 31.27
CA VAL A 31 -6.16 -12.79 32.23
C VAL A 31 -5.83 -14.01 33.08
N GLN A 32 -5.74 -13.80 34.40
CA GLN A 32 -5.61 -14.85 35.39
C GLN A 32 -6.85 -14.84 36.28
N ILE A 33 -7.55 -15.98 36.36
CA ILE A 33 -8.74 -16.16 37.18
C ILE A 33 -8.35 -16.97 38.40
N VAL A 34 -8.59 -16.42 39.59
CA VAL A 34 -8.36 -17.10 40.87
C VAL A 34 -9.73 -17.47 41.44
N HIS A 35 -9.90 -18.73 41.84
CA HIS A 35 -11.18 -19.25 42.33
C HIS A 35 -10.97 -20.30 43.43
N HIS A 36 -12.03 -20.62 44.18
CA HIS A 36 -11.99 -21.65 45.22
C HIS A 36 -11.88 -23.07 44.63
N LEU A 37 -11.38 -23.99 45.48
CA LEU A 37 -11.29 -25.42 45.17
C LEU A 37 -12.69 -25.97 44.83
N GLY A 38 -12.81 -26.71 43.73
CA GLY A 38 -14.08 -27.24 43.24
C GLY A 38 -14.88 -26.31 42.33
N CYS A 39 -14.47 -25.04 42.18
CA CYS A 39 -15.00 -24.17 41.13
C CYS A 39 -14.29 -24.43 39.80
N THR A 40 -15.02 -24.44 38.68
CA THR A 40 -14.44 -24.56 37.33
C THR A 40 -14.94 -23.40 36.48
N PRO A 41 -14.28 -22.22 36.54
CA PRO A 41 -14.67 -21.08 35.74
C PRO A 41 -14.62 -21.43 34.25
N LYS A 42 -15.63 -21.00 33.51
CA LYS A 42 -15.68 -21.16 32.06
C LYS A 42 -15.81 -19.80 31.40
N THR A 43 -15.07 -19.61 30.32
CA THR A 43 -15.25 -18.44 29.47
C THR A 43 -16.56 -18.60 28.72
N ILE A 44 -17.57 -17.79 29.07
CA ILE A 44 -18.89 -17.83 28.45
C ILE A 44 -18.87 -17.06 27.13
N TYR A 45 -18.10 -15.96 27.07
CA TYR A 45 -17.98 -15.13 25.89
C TYR A 45 -16.60 -14.45 25.88
N ASN A 46 -15.86 -14.66 24.80
CA ASN A 46 -14.63 -13.93 24.47
C ASN A 46 -14.70 -13.59 22.99
N PRO A 47 -15.30 -12.44 22.62
CA PRO A 47 -15.42 -12.09 21.22
C PRO A 47 -14.02 -11.93 20.62
N PRO A 48 -13.82 -12.32 19.35
CA PRO A 48 -12.60 -11.92 18.66
C PRO A 48 -12.49 -10.39 18.71
N ALA A 49 -11.27 -9.87 18.75
CA ALA A 49 -11.03 -8.43 18.66
C ALA A 49 -11.86 -7.85 17.49
N PRO A 50 -12.57 -6.72 17.68
CA PRO A 50 -13.38 -6.15 16.62
C PRO A 50 -12.53 -5.95 15.37
N LYS A 51 -13.04 -6.44 14.23
CA LYS A 51 -12.38 -6.33 12.93
C LYS A 51 -12.47 -4.88 12.46
N LYS A 52 -11.64 -4.02 13.02
CA LYS A 52 -11.54 -2.62 12.61
C LYS A 52 -10.54 -2.52 11.46
N SER A 53 -10.96 -1.92 10.35
CA SER A 53 -10.04 -1.58 9.27
C SER A 53 -9.07 -0.51 9.75
N VAL A 54 -7.85 -0.53 9.22
CA VAL A 54 -6.89 0.56 9.45
C VAL A 54 -7.47 1.86 8.90
N GLU A 55 -7.41 2.90 9.71
CA GLU A 55 -7.76 4.24 9.30
C GLU A 55 -6.61 4.84 8.51
N LEU A 56 -6.85 5.21 7.25
CA LEU A 56 -5.90 5.98 6.43
C LEU A 56 -6.17 7.46 6.68
N LEU A 57 -5.21 8.15 7.30
CA LEU A 57 -5.28 9.57 7.59
C LEU A 57 -4.92 10.41 6.36
N ALA A 58 -4.88 11.73 6.51
CA ALA A 58 -4.57 12.65 5.42
C ALA A 58 -3.23 12.32 4.76
N MET A 59 -3.18 12.54 3.44
CA MET A 59 -2.04 12.25 2.58
C MET A 59 -1.66 13.51 1.81
N GLU A 60 -0.37 13.68 1.58
CA GLU A 60 0.18 14.81 0.84
C GLU A 60 1.43 14.40 0.07
N VAL A 61 1.74 15.16 -0.99
CA VAL A 61 3.00 15.04 -1.72
C VAL A 61 3.73 16.35 -1.53
N ASP A 62 4.96 16.30 -1.01
CA ASP A 62 5.78 17.49 -0.82
C ASP A 62 6.47 17.94 -2.12
N SER A 63 7.16 19.08 -2.07
CA SER A 63 7.86 19.66 -3.22
C SER A 63 9.02 18.80 -3.76
N THR A 64 9.47 17.80 -3.00
CA THR A 64 10.48 16.82 -3.41
C THR A 64 9.89 15.55 -4.01
N TYR A 65 8.57 15.56 -4.25
CA TYR A 65 7.79 14.41 -4.71
C TYR A 65 7.82 13.23 -3.73
N THR A 66 7.97 13.49 -2.44
CA THR A 66 7.80 12.45 -1.43
C THR A 66 6.32 12.39 -1.03
N LEU A 67 5.68 11.24 -1.26
CA LEU A 67 4.36 10.95 -0.73
C LEU A 67 4.48 10.69 0.78
N ARG A 68 3.67 11.38 1.58
CA ARG A 68 3.58 11.19 3.03
C ARG A 68 2.15 10.87 3.41
N TRP A 69 2.01 9.88 4.30
CA TRP A 69 0.71 9.53 4.87
C TRP A 69 0.88 9.02 6.28
N LYS A 70 -0.24 9.00 7.00
CA LYS A 70 -0.32 8.39 8.32
C LYS A 70 -1.47 7.42 8.40
N THR A 71 -1.41 6.52 9.36
CA THR A 71 -2.44 5.51 9.61
C THR A 71 -2.69 5.39 11.10
N LYS A 72 -3.81 4.77 11.47
CA LYS A 72 -4.14 4.46 12.86
C LYS A 72 -4.86 3.13 12.98
N GLY A 73 -4.57 2.38 14.06
CA GLY A 73 -5.25 1.12 14.35
C GLY A 73 -4.76 -0.06 13.51
N GLU A 74 -3.45 -0.15 13.25
CA GLU A 74 -2.87 -1.30 12.54
C GLU A 74 -2.79 -2.51 13.46
N ALA A 75 -3.82 -3.36 13.42
CA ALA A 75 -3.86 -4.59 14.22
C ALA A 75 -2.84 -5.67 13.75
N TYR A 76 -2.36 -5.56 12.51
CA TYR A 76 -1.47 -6.54 11.87
C TYR A 76 -0.46 -5.82 10.97
N THR A 77 0.57 -6.54 10.55
CA THR A 77 1.51 -6.08 9.52
C THR A 77 0.87 -6.18 8.13
N TYR A 78 0.31 -5.07 7.68
CA TYR A 78 -0.18 -4.91 6.30
C TYR A 78 0.95 -4.52 5.34
N THR A 79 0.68 -4.62 4.04
CA THR A 79 1.52 -4.00 3.01
C THR A 79 0.73 -2.88 2.35
N TYR A 80 1.24 -1.66 2.46
CA TYR A 80 0.74 -0.51 1.72
C TYR A 80 1.29 -0.55 0.31
N ILE A 81 0.41 -0.62 -0.67
CA ILE A 81 0.70 -0.59 -2.10
C ILE A 81 0.48 0.84 -2.58
N ILE A 82 1.52 1.45 -3.14
CA ILE A 82 1.46 2.79 -3.71
C ILE A 82 1.14 2.65 -5.19
N GLU A 83 0.09 3.33 -5.63
CA GLU A 83 -0.34 3.35 -7.01
C GLU A 83 -0.31 4.78 -7.57
N GLN A 84 0.10 4.91 -8.82
CA GLN A 84 0.05 6.14 -9.59
C GLN A 84 -0.85 5.94 -10.81
N PHE A 85 -1.70 6.90 -11.11
CA PHE A 85 -2.53 6.85 -12.30
C PHE A 85 -1.69 7.16 -13.53
N ARG A 86 -1.56 6.20 -14.44
CA ARG A 86 -0.79 6.29 -15.69
C ARG A 86 -1.52 5.54 -16.79
N TRP A 87 -1.53 6.10 -18.00
CA TRP A 87 -2.07 5.43 -19.19
C TRP A 87 -3.49 4.87 -18.98
N ASN A 88 -4.37 5.70 -18.39
CA ASN A 88 -5.76 5.40 -18.03
C ASN A 88 -5.97 4.24 -17.04
N LYS A 89 -4.96 3.90 -16.23
CA LYS A 89 -5.07 2.87 -15.19
C LYS A 89 -4.24 3.22 -13.96
N TRP A 90 -4.52 2.54 -12.84
CA TRP A 90 -3.67 2.62 -11.65
C TRP A 90 -2.51 1.62 -11.77
N VAL A 91 -1.29 2.15 -11.83
CA VAL A 91 -0.05 1.36 -11.89
C VAL A 91 0.56 1.30 -10.50
N ARG A 92 0.85 0.10 -10.00
CA ARG A 92 1.61 -0.10 -8.77
C ARG A 92 3.06 0.37 -8.99
N ILE A 93 3.50 1.31 -8.17
CA ILE A 93 4.84 1.90 -8.24
C ILE A 93 5.74 1.56 -7.05
N GLY A 94 5.16 1.01 -5.96
CA GLY A 94 5.94 0.60 -4.81
C GLY A 94 5.11 -0.01 -3.70
N GLU A 95 5.80 -0.44 -2.65
CA GLU A 95 5.21 -0.96 -1.43
C GLU A 95 5.96 -0.47 -0.20
N VAL A 96 5.23 -0.29 0.90
CA VAL A 96 5.77 -0.01 2.23
C VAL A 96 5.12 -0.95 3.23
N SER A 97 5.94 -1.61 4.04
CA SER A 97 5.44 -2.50 5.10
C SER A 97 4.89 -1.67 6.25
N ALA A 98 3.72 -2.04 6.75
CA ALA A 98 3.11 -1.41 7.90
C ALA A 98 3.89 -1.74 9.19
N GLN A 99 3.91 -0.82 10.15
CA GLN A 99 4.56 -0.98 11.44
C GLN A 99 3.77 -1.94 12.35
N GLY A 100 2.47 -2.10 12.12
CA GLY A 100 1.65 -3.13 12.76
C GLY A 100 1.35 -2.86 14.23
N ASN A 101 1.04 -1.60 14.57
CA ASN A 101 0.59 -1.23 15.90
C ASN A 101 -0.62 -0.29 15.87
N TYR A 102 -1.35 -0.24 16.99
CA TYR A 102 -2.60 0.52 17.09
C TYR A 102 -2.41 2.05 17.17
N GLN A 103 -1.17 2.53 17.37
CA GLN A 103 -0.87 3.96 17.43
C GLN A 103 -0.94 4.62 16.04
N GLU A 104 -0.73 5.93 16.02
CA GLU A 104 -0.52 6.64 14.75
C GLU A 104 0.84 6.27 14.18
N ASN A 105 0.85 5.78 12.94
CA ASN A 105 2.07 5.40 12.22
C ASN A 105 2.25 6.33 11.03
N ALA A 106 3.49 6.72 10.74
CA ALA A 106 3.82 7.66 9.68
C ALA A 106 4.73 7.00 8.65
N TYR A 107 4.44 7.26 7.39
CA TYR A 107 5.12 6.63 6.26
C TYR A 107 5.48 7.65 5.19
N SER A 108 6.51 7.30 4.42
CA SER A 108 6.89 8.05 3.24
C SER A 108 7.29 7.13 2.09
N PHE A 109 7.12 7.63 0.86
CA PHE A 109 7.55 6.95 -0.35
C PHE A 109 8.01 7.98 -1.38
N GLN A 110 9.23 7.82 -1.91
CA GLN A 110 9.75 8.69 -2.96
C GLN A 110 9.06 8.35 -4.29
N LEU A 111 8.34 9.32 -4.86
CA LEU A 111 7.69 9.14 -6.16
C LEU A 111 8.67 9.43 -7.30
N LEU A 112 8.44 8.74 -8.42
CA LEU A 112 8.96 9.11 -9.73
C LEU A 112 7.80 9.69 -10.55
N PRO A 113 7.55 11.01 -10.50
CA PRO A 113 6.45 11.62 -11.23
C PRO A 113 6.69 11.56 -12.75
N HIS A 114 5.61 11.58 -13.51
CA HIS A 114 5.68 11.90 -14.94
C HIS A 114 5.44 13.38 -15.18
N SER A 115 5.68 13.85 -16.39
CA SER A 115 5.38 15.23 -16.77
C SER A 115 3.88 15.55 -16.63
N GLY A 116 3.56 16.78 -16.23
CA GLY A 116 2.19 17.27 -16.09
C GLY A 116 1.48 16.83 -14.81
N GLU A 117 0.15 16.61 -14.89
CA GLU A 117 -0.69 16.24 -13.74
C GLU A 117 -0.49 14.78 -13.34
N ASN A 118 -0.16 14.52 -12.09
CA ASN A 118 0.00 13.21 -11.49
C ASN A 118 -1.11 12.97 -10.46
N GLN A 119 -1.52 11.70 -10.34
CA GLN A 119 -2.46 11.27 -9.29
C GLN A 119 -1.90 10.02 -8.61
N VAL A 120 -1.89 10.01 -7.28
CA VAL A 120 -1.39 8.90 -6.48
C VAL A 120 -2.37 8.51 -5.39
N ARG A 121 -2.34 7.24 -4.99
CA ARG A 121 -3.13 6.70 -3.87
C ARG A 121 -2.37 5.57 -3.18
N VAL A 122 -2.76 5.29 -1.95
CA VAL A 122 -2.31 4.13 -1.18
C VAL A 122 -3.46 3.13 -1.09
N LYS A 123 -3.13 1.85 -1.25
CA LYS A 123 -4.04 0.72 -1.11
C LYS A 123 -3.47 -0.27 -0.11
N TYR A 124 -4.29 -0.94 0.67
CA TYR A 124 -3.90 -2.17 1.37
C TYR A 124 -5.03 -3.19 1.27
N TYR A 125 -4.72 -4.45 1.55
CA TYR A 125 -5.71 -5.50 1.65
C TYR A 125 -5.94 -5.87 3.11
N SER A 126 -7.20 -5.98 3.51
CA SER A 126 -7.53 -6.55 4.81
C SER A 126 -7.18 -8.05 4.84
N ILE A 127 -7.24 -8.65 6.03
CA ILE A 127 -7.06 -10.11 6.19
C ILE A 127 -8.11 -10.92 5.39
N GLN A 128 -9.23 -10.31 4.97
CA GLN A 128 -10.25 -10.92 4.10
C GLN A 128 -10.01 -10.64 2.60
N GLN A 129 -8.83 -10.12 2.23
CA GLN A 129 -8.49 -9.73 0.86
C GLN A 129 -9.40 -8.63 0.28
N GLN A 130 -10.03 -7.84 1.14
CA GLN A 130 -10.82 -6.68 0.70
C GLN A 130 -9.90 -5.47 0.52
N PRO A 131 -9.94 -4.78 -0.63
CA PRO A 131 -9.11 -3.61 -0.88
C PRO A 131 -9.64 -2.40 -0.11
N HIS A 132 -8.76 -1.73 0.62
CA HIS A 132 -9.01 -0.43 1.23
C HIS A 132 -8.14 0.61 0.52
N LEU A 133 -8.79 1.67 0.04
CA LEU A 133 -8.16 2.73 -0.74
C LEU A 133 -8.13 4.02 0.06
N SER A 134 -7.02 4.77 -0.08
CA SER A 134 -6.97 6.15 0.36
C SER A 134 -7.77 7.06 -0.57
N LYS A 135 -7.90 8.33 -0.15
CA LYS A 135 -8.20 9.41 -1.09
C LYS A 135 -7.06 9.57 -2.09
N THR A 136 -7.40 10.02 -3.30
CA THR A 136 -6.42 10.37 -4.33
C THR A 136 -5.77 11.71 -4.01
N VAL A 137 -4.44 11.77 -4.06
CA VAL A 137 -3.67 13.00 -4.02
C VAL A 137 -3.28 13.38 -5.45
N LYS A 138 -3.56 14.63 -5.83
CA LYS A 138 -3.17 15.19 -7.13
C LYS A 138 -2.07 16.20 -6.96
N PHE A 139 -1.10 16.21 -7.87
CA PHE A 139 -0.02 17.18 -7.91
C PHE A 139 0.52 17.33 -9.33
N SER A 140 1.17 18.44 -9.64
CA SER A 140 1.76 18.66 -10.97
C SER A 140 3.28 18.61 -10.88
N SER A 141 3.90 18.00 -11.89
CA SER A 141 5.35 18.00 -12.05
C SER A 141 5.76 18.92 -13.18
N GLY A 142 6.78 19.76 -12.93
CA GLY A 142 7.43 20.58 -13.94
C GLY A 142 8.51 19.85 -14.75
N THR A 143 8.56 18.52 -14.67
CA THR A 143 9.51 17.72 -15.46
C THR A 143 9.20 17.85 -16.95
N ILE A 144 10.25 18.00 -17.75
CA ILE A 144 10.13 18.05 -19.21
C ILE A 144 9.70 16.67 -19.69
N GLN A 145 8.69 16.64 -20.56
CA GLN A 145 8.22 15.40 -21.17
C GLN A 145 9.37 14.75 -21.97
N PRO A 146 9.75 13.51 -21.66
CA PRO A 146 10.79 12.81 -22.40
C PRO A 146 10.37 12.47 -23.84
N ASP A 147 11.36 12.24 -24.69
CA ASP A 147 11.17 11.60 -26.00
C ASP A 147 11.66 10.15 -25.99
N CYS A 148 11.19 9.35 -26.95
CA CYS A 148 11.52 7.93 -27.10
C CYS A 148 12.11 7.65 -28.49
N TRP A 149 13.31 7.07 -28.57
CA TRP A 149 13.99 6.81 -29.85
C TRP A 149 14.93 5.59 -29.77
N PRO A 150 15.34 4.99 -30.91
CA PRO A 150 14.88 5.23 -32.28
C PRO A 150 13.53 4.58 -32.59
N LYS A 151 12.88 4.96 -33.70
CA LYS A 151 11.65 4.30 -34.18
C LYS A 151 11.89 2.86 -34.65
N GLN A 152 13.05 2.58 -35.26
CA GLN A 152 13.48 1.24 -35.64
C GLN A 152 14.61 0.80 -34.71
N VAL A 153 14.35 -0.22 -33.90
CA VAL A 153 15.18 -0.60 -32.75
C VAL A 153 15.82 -1.96 -33.02
N LYS A 154 17.14 -2.05 -32.87
CA LYS A 154 17.83 -3.34 -32.82
C LYS A 154 17.88 -3.86 -31.38
N ASP A 155 18.50 -3.11 -30.48
CA ASP A 155 18.78 -3.59 -29.12
C ASP A 155 18.18 -2.72 -28.02
N THR A 156 18.17 -1.39 -28.16
CA THR A 156 17.85 -0.47 -27.07
C THR A 156 16.98 0.70 -27.54
N LEU A 157 15.92 0.99 -26.79
CA LEU A 157 15.20 2.27 -26.82
C LEU A 157 15.75 3.21 -25.74
N HIS A 158 15.80 4.49 -26.06
CA HIS A 158 16.18 5.59 -25.19
C HIS A 158 14.92 6.38 -24.85
N LEU A 159 14.71 6.69 -23.58
CA LEU A 159 13.55 7.42 -23.08
C LEU A 159 13.88 8.86 -22.66
N GLY A 160 15.08 9.37 -22.94
CA GLY A 160 15.51 10.74 -22.61
C GLY A 160 15.71 11.05 -21.12
N SER A 161 14.83 10.59 -20.24
CA SER A 161 14.93 10.69 -18.79
C SER A 161 14.42 9.41 -18.13
N GLU A 162 14.65 9.28 -16.83
CA GLU A 162 14.17 8.13 -16.07
C GLU A 162 12.63 8.18 -15.97
N THR A 163 11.97 7.13 -16.44
CA THR A 163 10.52 7.03 -16.36
C THR A 163 10.07 5.57 -16.25
N LEU A 164 8.85 5.37 -15.75
CA LEU A 164 8.20 4.07 -15.83
C LEU A 164 7.77 3.80 -17.26
N TYR A 165 7.89 2.55 -17.69
CA TYR A 165 7.46 2.13 -19.00
C TYR A 165 6.75 0.78 -19.00
N GLU A 166 5.89 0.58 -19.97
CA GLU A 166 5.26 -0.69 -20.32
C GLU A 166 5.30 -0.87 -21.85
N VAL A 167 5.72 -2.04 -22.31
CA VAL A 167 5.78 -2.39 -23.74
C VAL A 167 4.72 -3.44 -24.03
N TYR A 168 3.98 -3.23 -25.12
CA TYR A 168 2.91 -4.08 -25.60
C TYR A 168 3.17 -4.55 -27.03
N ASP A 169 2.77 -5.78 -27.33
CA ASP A 169 2.70 -6.28 -28.71
C ASP A 169 1.45 -5.73 -29.44
N THR A 170 1.31 -6.06 -30.73
CA THR A 170 0.14 -5.65 -31.53
C THR A 170 -1.19 -6.28 -31.07
N GLY A 171 -1.13 -7.34 -30.26
CA GLY A 171 -2.31 -7.96 -29.64
C GLY A 171 -2.76 -7.28 -28.36
N GLY A 172 -2.02 -6.27 -27.88
CA GLY A 172 -2.29 -5.59 -26.62
C GLY A 172 -1.77 -6.37 -25.39
N ASN A 173 -0.94 -7.40 -25.59
CA ASN A 173 -0.32 -8.12 -24.47
C ASN A 173 0.91 -7.34 -23.99
N MET A 174 1.01 -7.12 -22.68
CA MET A 174 2.19 -6.51 -22.07
C MET A 174 3.34 -7.52 -22.08
N VAL A 175 4.41 -7.20 -22.81
CA VAL A 175 5.60 -8.05 -22.97
C VAL A 175 6.77 -7.60 -22.09
N MET A 176 6.77 -6.34 -21.63
CA MET A 176 7.81 -5.79 -20.78
C MET A 176 7.27 -4.64 -19.94
N LYS A 177 7.83 -4.46 -18.74
CA LYS A 177 7.63 -3.25 -17.93
C LYS A 177 8.85 -2.99 -17.06
N GLY A 178 9.04 -1.74 -16.65
CA GLY A 178 10.14 -1.37 -15.76
C GLY A 178 10.19 0.13 -15.53
N SER A 179 11.30 0.58 -14.94
CA SER A 179 11.68 1.99 -14.83
C SER A 179 13.10 2.16 -15.35
N GLY A 180 13.39 3.31 -15.94
CA GLY A 180 14.74 3.67 -16.39
C GLY A 180 14.71 4.66 -17.56
N SER A 181 15.89 5.08 -17.99
CA SER A 181 16.06 5.92 -19.19
C SER A 181 16.27 5.09 -20.47
N TYR A 182 16.30 3.77 -20.35
CA TYR A 182 16.55 2.83 -21.44
C TYR A 182 15.66 1.59 -21.32
N VAL A 183 15.30 1.01 -22.47
CA VAL A 183 14.58 -0.27 -22.56
C VAL A 183 15.38 -1.23 -23.42
N TYR A 184 15.76 -2.38 -22.86
CA TYR A 184 16.57 -3.39 -23.54
C TYR A 184 15.68 -4.38 -24.32
N CYS A 185 15.52 -4.12 -25.61
CA CYS A 185 14.65 -4.85 -26.53
C CYS A 185 15.30 -6.08 -27.19
N LYS A 186 16.55 -6.42 -26.88
CA LYS A 186 17.30 -7.53 -27.53
C LYS A 186 16.55 -8.88 -27.53
N LYS A 187 15.76 -9.16 -26.49
CA LYS A 187 14.99 -10.40 -26.33
C LYS A 187 13.62 -10.37 -27.02
N LEU A 188 13.20 -9.23 -27.57
CA LEU A 188 11.94 -9.11 -28.29
C LEU A 188 12.09 -9.69 -29.71
N PRO A 189 11.14 -10.51 -30.19
CA PRO A 189 11.05 -10.87 -31.60
C PRO A 189 10.93 -9.65 -32.51
N LYS A 190 11.27 -9.82 -33.79
CA LYS A 190 11.04 -8.75 -34.79
C LYS A 190 9.55 -8.48 -34.93
N GLY A 191 9.17 -7.21 -35.00
CA GLY A 191 7.75 -6.84 -35.08
C GLY A 191 7.47 -5.40 -34.67
N VAL A 192 6.20 -5.04 -34.69
CA VAL A 192 5.69 -3.74 -34.24
C VAL A 192 5.30 -3.84 -32.76
N TYR A 193 5.64 -2.81 -31.99
CA TYR A 193 5.38 -2.71 -30.56
C TYR A 193 4.92 -1.31 -30.19
N TYR A 194 4.22 -1.21 -29.07
CA TYR A 194 3.79 0.06 -28.46
C TYR A 194 4.43 0.19 -27.09
N ILE A 195 5.03 1.34 -26.82
CA ILE A 195 5.60 1.67 -25.51
C ILE A 195 4.80 2.80 -24.89
N ASN A 196 4.32 2.57 -23.68
CA ASN A 196 3.85 3.59 -22.76
C ASN A 196 5.04 4.04 -21.92
N TYR A 197 5.26 5.35 -21.82
CA TYR A 197 6.33 5.92 -21.00
C TYR A 197 5.90 7.32 -20.56
N ASP A 198 6.41 7.79 -19.42
CA ASP A 198 5.97 9.08 -18.86
C ASP A 198 4.43 9.17 -18.76
N ASN A 199 3.81 10.13 -19.46
CA ASN A 199 2.36 10.26 -19.61
C ASN A 199 1.85 9.96 -21.03
N THR A 200 2.69 9.43 -21.92
CA THR A 200 2.43 9.26 -23.35
C THR A 200 2.72 7.84 -23.86
N SER A 201 2.48 7.63 -25.15
CA SER A 201 2.67 6.35 -25.83
C SER A 201 3.29 6.56 -27.22
N LYS A 202 4.10 5.61 -27.68
CA LYS A 202 4.73 5.63 -29.00
C LYS A 202 4.82 4.25 -29.61
N GLU A 203 4.75 4.17 -30.93
CA GLU A 203 5.01 2.94 -31.70
C GLU A 203 6.52 2.84 -32.04
N PHE A 204 7.08 1.64 -31.96
CA PHE A 204 8.41 1.33 -32.48
C PHE A 204 8.45 -0.04 -33.16
N ILE A 205 9.45 -0.27 -34.00
CA ILE A 205 9.64 -1.50 -34.77
C ILE A 205 10.93 -2.17 -34.32
N LYS A 206 10.84 -3.40 -33.81
CA LYS A 206 11.99 -4.26 -33.50
C LYS A 206 12.52 -4.92 -34.79
N GLN A 207 13.80 -4.73 -35.08
CA GLN A 207 14.54 -5.25 -36.24
C GLN A 207 15.37 -6.49 -35.95
#